data_AF-A0A9E7KM74-F1
#
_entry.id   AF-A0A9E7KM74-F1
#
_cell.length_a   1.000
_cell.length_b   1.000
_cell.length_c   1.000
_cell.angle_alpha   90.00
_cell.angle_beta   90.00
_cell.angle_gamma   90.00
#
_symmetry.space_group_name_H-M   'P 1'
#
loop_
_entity.id
_entity.type
_entity.pdbx_description
1 polymer ?
#
loop_
_entity_poly.entity_id
_entity_poly.type
_entity_poly.pdbx_seq_one_letter_code
_entity_poly.pdbx_strand_id
1 'polypeptide(L)'
;MAEESKSGGVGAVAQAATSPKIVMKSIDMSEKMRNDAIDCARAAFEKHRLEKEIAEYIKKEFDKKYGQTWHCIVGRNFGSYVTHETNHFLYFYVDSKANS
;
A
#
# COMPACT_ATOMS: atom_id res chain seq x y z
N MET A 1 -16.09 -22.69 -21.53
CA MET A 1 -15.03 -23.54 -22.10
C MET A 1 -14.07 -22.58 -22.78
N ALA A 2 -13.22 -21.92 -21.99
CA ALA A 2 -11.80 -22.25 -21.83
C ALA A 2 -10.96 -21.67 -22.99
N GLU A 3 -10.44 -20.45 -22.80
CA GLU A 3 -9.26 -19.99 -23.54
C GLU A 3 -8.02 -20.19 -22.66
N GLU A 4 -7.10 -20.97 -23.21
CA GLU A 4 -5.78 -21.27 -22.67
C GLU A 4 -4.81 -20.20 -23.22
N SER A 5 -4.26 -19.36 -22.33
CA SER A 5 -3.21 -18.40 -22.70
C SER A 5 -1.88 -18.88 -22.14
N LYS A 6 -0.98 -19.29 -23.04
CA LYS A 6 0.36 -19.78 -22.70
C LYS A 6 1.43 -18.70 -22.90
N SER A 7 2.04 -18.35 -21.77
CA SER A 7 3.47 -18.13 -21.49
C SER A 7 4.49 -17.87 -22.64
N GLY A 8 5.25 -16.80 -22.46
CA GLY A 8 6.62 -16.55 -22.96
C GLY A 8 6.88 -15.03 -22.98
N GLY A 9 7.84 -14.39 -22.32
CA GLY A 9 9.06 -14.81 -21.63
C GLY A 9 10.29 -14.31 -22.39
N VAL A 10 10.85 -13.15 -22.05
CA VAL A 10 12.29 -12.80 -22.15
C VAL A 10 12.62 -11.61 -21.24
N GLY A 11 13.75 -11.71 -20.53
CA GLY A 11 14.10 -10.84 -19.40
C GLY A 11 15.03 -9.67 -19.72
N ALA A 12 15.25 -8.86 -18.68
CA ALA A 12 16.37 -7.93 -18.55
C ALA A 12 16.68 -7.79 -17.05
N VAL A 13 17.92 -8.10 -16.68
CA VAL A 13 18.46 -7.94 -15.33
C VAL A 13 18.80 -6.47 -15.08
N ALA A 14 18.12 -5.84 -14.13
CA ALA A 14 18.49 -4.56 -13.55
C ALA A 14 18.19 -4.62 -12.05
N GLN A 15 19.22 -4.36 -11.24
CA GLN A 15 19.26 -4.38 -9.77
C GLN A 15 17.87 -4.28 -9.13
N ALA A 16 17.33 -5.42 -8.69
CA ALA A 16 16.00 -5.46 -8.11
C ALA A 16 16.06 -4.93 -6.68
N ALA A 17 15.90 -3.62 -6.52
CA ALA A 17 15.32 -3.07 -5.30
C ALA A 17 14.00 -3.83 -5.09
N THR A 18 14.00 -4.79 -4.16
CA THR A 18 12.85 -5.65 -3.89
C THR A 18 11.69 -4.77 -3.48
N SER A 19 10.78 -4.51 -4.42
CA SER A 19 9.64 -3.64 -4.20
C SER A 19 8.81 -4.24 -3.06
N PRO A 20 8.41 -3.44 -2.06
CA PRO A 20 7.63 -3.94 -0.93
C PRO A 20 6.39 -4.69 -1.44
N LYS A 21 6.24 -5.96 -1.05
CA LYS A 21 5.11 -6.77 -1.48
C LYS A 21 3.89 -6.38 -0.66
N ILE A 22 2.88 -5.83 -1.32
CA ILE A 22 1.65 -5.38 -0.67
C ILE A 22 0.62 -6.51 -0.69
N VAL A 23 0.15 -6.90 0.49
CA VAL A 23 -0.90 -7.91 0.68
C VAL A 23 -2.14 -7.20 1.22
N MET A 24 -3.14 -7.04 0.37
CA MET A 24 -4.40 -6.40 0.76
C MET A 24 -5.24 -7.35 1.61
N LYS A 25 -5.84 -6.85 2.69
CA LYS A 25 -6.65 -7.63 3.62
C LYS A 25 -8.11 -7.22 3.61
N SER A 26 -8.37 -5.93 3.68
CA SER A 26 -9.71 -5.38 3.56
C SER A 26 -9.64 -4.06 2.81
N ILE A 27 -10.58 -3.86 1.89
CA ILE A 27 -10.60 -2.69 1.05
C ILE A 27 -12.05 -2.30 0.82
N ASP A 28 -12.40 -1.14 1.35
CA ASP A 28 -13.69 -0.51 1.17
C ASP A 28 -13.45 0.89 0.60
N MET A 29 -13.10 0.93 -0.69
CA MET A 29 -12.90 2.14 -1.49
C MET A 29 -12.75 1.79 -2.98
N SER A 30 -12.86 2.79 -3.86
CA SER A 30 -12.66 2.62 -5.30
C SER A 30 -11.24 2.14 -5.66
N GLU A 31 -11.10 1.41 -6.77
CA GLU A 31 -9.80 0.93 -7.26
C GLU A 31 -8.81 2.06 -7.52
N LYS A 32 -9.29 3.20 -8.01
CA LYS A 32 -8.47 4.39 -8.23
C LYS A 32 -7.85 4.89 -6.91
N MET A 33 -8.68 5.05 -5.87
CA MET A 33 -8.22 5.52 -4.55
C MET A 33 -7.29 4.50 -3.88
N ARG A 34 -7.59 3.21 -4.04
CA ARG A 34 -6.72 2.12 -3.57
C ARG A 34 -5.33 2.17 -4.20
N ASN A 35 -5.26 2.33 -5.52
CA ASN A 35 -3.99 2.41 -6.25
C ASN A 35 -3.20 3.65 -5.81
N ASP A 36 -3.88 4.79 -5.68
CA ASP A 36 -3.29 6.02 -5.15
C ASP A 36 -2.71 5.83 -3.72
N ALA A 37 -3.40 5.07 -2.86
CA ALA A 37 -2.93 4.75 -1.52
C ALA A 37 -1.67 3.86 -1.53
N ILE A 38 -1.66 2.86 -2.41
CA ILE A 38 -0.53 1.95 -2.61
C ILE A 38 0.69 2.71 -3.10
N ASP A 39 0.53 3.59 -4.08
CA ASP A 39 1.64 4.36 -4.64
C ASP A 39 2.16 5.39 -3.64
N CYS A 40 1.27 6.03 -2.87
CA CYS A 40 1.70 6.88 -1.75
C CYS A 40 2.47 6.09 -0.69
N ALA A 41 2.00 4.90 -0.33
CA ALA A 41 2.70 4.06 0.64
C ALA A 41 4.09 3.65 0.12
N ARG A 42 4.21 3.19 -1.13
CA ARG A 42 5.50 2.86 -1.76
C ARG A 42 6.47 4.03 -1.70
N ALA A 43 6.04 5.21 -2.14
CA ALA A 43 6.87 6.41 -2.10
C ALA A 43 7.27 6.79 -0.67
N ALA A 44 6.37 6.62 0.30
CA ALA A 44 6.66 6.87 1.71
C ALA A 44 7.70 5.89 2.27
N PHE A 45 7.58 4.59 1.97
CA PHE A 45 8.55 3.56 2.37
C PHE A 45 9.93 3.74 1.71
N GLU A 46 10.00 4.33 0.51
CA GLU A 46 11.27 4.65 -0.15
C GLU A 46 11.96 5.89 0.45
N LYS A 47 11.18 6.92 0.80
CA LYS A 47 11.70 8.20 1.34
C LYS A 47 11.98 8.16 2.83
N HIS A 48 11.16 7.43 3.59
CA HIS A 48 11.17 7.44 5.05
C HIS A 48 11.42 6.04 5.61
N ARG A 49 12.22 5.96 6.66
CA ARG A 49 12.48 4.70 7.38
C ARG A 49 11.73 4.58 8.70
N LEU A 50 11.22 5.70 9.22
CA LEU A 50 10.49 5.74 10.48
C LEU A 50 9.00 5.57 10.23
N GLU A 51 8.38 4.63 10.93
CA GLU A 51 6.93 4.32 10.82
C GLU A 51 6.07 5.58 11.02
N LYS A 52 6.46 6.46 11.96
CA LYS A 52 5.78 7.75 12.20
C LYS A 52 5.78 8.67 10.98
N GLU A 53 6.90 8.75 10.26
CA GLU A 53 7.07 9.65 9.11
C GLU A 53 6.31 9.11 7.90
N ILE A 54 6.31 7.79 7.73
CA ILE A 54 5.54 7.10 6.70
C ILE A 54 4.05 7.36 6.91
N ALA A 55 3.55 7.17 8.14
CA ALA A 55 2.15 7.43 8.48
C ALA A 55 1.76 8.90 8.26
N GLU A 56 2.63 9.83 8.69
CA GLU A 56 2.41 11.27 8.51
C GLU A 56 2.40 11.67 7.03
N TYR A 57 3.31 11.12 6.22
CA TYR A 57 3.38 11.37 4.78
C TYR A 57 2.10 10.92 4.07
N ILE A 58 1.68 9.66 4.31
CA ILE A 58 0.47 9.10 3.70
C ILE A 58 -0.75 9.93 4.12
N LYS A 59 -0.88 10.25 5.41
CA LYS A 59 -1.96 11.09 5.94
C LYS A 59 -2.01 12.44 5.22
N LYS A 60 -0.89 13.16 5.13
CA LYS A 60 -0.85 14.50 4.50
C LYS A 60 -1.22 14.46 3.02
N GLU A 61 -0.73 13.47 2.28
CA GLU A 61 -1.05 13.35 0.85
C GLU A 61 -2.54 13.01 0.64
N PHE A 62 -3.11 12.13 1.46
CA PHE A 62 -4.53 11.78 1.40
C PHE A 62 -5.44 12.93 1.82
N ASP A 63 -5.12 13.61 2.91
CA ASP A 63 -5.84 14.80 3.38
C ASP A 63 -5.88 15.90 2.31
N LYS A 64 -4.78 16.09 1.58
CA LYS A 64 -4.68 17.09 0.50
C LYS A 64 -5.48 16.69 -0.74
N LYS A 65 -5.51 15.39 -1.08
CA LYS A 65 -6.12 14.89 -2.32
C LYS A 65 -7.62 14.62 -2.19
N TYR A 66 -8.06 14.12 -1.05
CA TYR A 66 -9.45 13.67 -0.82
C TYR A 66 -10.17 14.44 0.29
N GLY A 67 -9.50 15.40 0.93
CA GLY A 67 -10.06 16.18 2.03
C GLY A 67 -9.73 15.60 3.40
N GLN A 68 -9.74 16.45 4.42
CA GLN A 68 -9.47 16.08 5.82
C GLN A 68 -10.75 15.54 6.49
N THR A 69 -10.67 14.61 7.44
CA THR A 69 -9.47 14.07 8.10
C THR A 69 -9.31 12.58 7.86
N TRP A 70 -8.13 12.17 7.35
CA TRP A 70 -7.71 10.77 7.26
C TRP A 70 -6.89 10.35 8.47
N HIS A 71 -7.01 9.07 8.84
CA HIS A 71 -6.20 8.43 9.87
C HIS A 71 -5.32 7.37 9.23
N CYS A 72 -4.01 7.42 9.51
CA CYS A 72 -3.05 6.43 9.03
C CYS A 72 -2.32 5.81 10.23
N ILE A 73 -2.22 4.49 10.24
CA ILE A 73 -1.53 3.71 11.27
C ILE A 73 -0.53 2.80 10.55
N VAL A 74 0.73 2.90 10.93
CA VAL A 74 1.82 2.05 10.41
C VAL A 74 2.53 1.43 11.60
N GLY A 75 2.71 0.11 11.56
CA GLY A 75 3.43 -0.62 12.60
C GLY A 75 3.49 -2.11 12.31
N ARG A 76 4.42 -2.81 12.96
CA ARG A 76 4.59 -4.26 12.79
C ARG A 76 3.58 -5.09 13.57
N ASN A 77 3.26 -4.67 14.80
CA ASN A 77 2.31 -5.36 15.67
C ASN A 77 1.33 -4.35 16.28
N PHE A 78 0.11 -4.34 15.78
CA PHE A 78 -0.96 -3.49 16.32
C PHE A 78 -2.31 -4.19 16.16
N GLY A 79 -3.21 -3.97 17.12
CA GLY A 79 -4.62 -4.24 17.00
C GLY A 79 -5.37 -2.91 16.95
N SER A 80 -6.27 -2.74 16.00
CA SER A 80 -7.14 -1.56 15.94
C SER A 80 -8.60 -1.99 15.89
N TYR A 81 -9.43 -1.27 16.64
CA TYR A 81 -10.88 -1.33 16.52
C TYR A 81 -11.35 0.07 16.14
N VAL A 82 -11.76 0.23 14.88
CA VAL A 82 -12.09 1.54 14.30
C VAL A 82 -13.39 1.42 13.50
N THR A 83 -14.31 2.34 13.77
CA THR A 83 -15.49 2.60 12.95
C THR A 83 -15.09 3.58 11.85
N HIS A 84 -15.24 3.19 10.59
CA HIS A 84 -14.92 4.00 9.42
C HIS A 84 -16.19 4.37 8.66
N GLU A 85 -16.12 5.44 7.89
CA GLU A 85 -17.16 5.77 6.92
C GLU A 85 -17.08 4.81 5.72
N THR A 86 -18.24 4.42 5.18
CA THR A 86 -18.33 3.56 4.00
C THR A 86 -17.52 4.15 2.83
N ASN A 87 -16.79 3.31 2.09
CA ASN A 87 -15.93 3.67 0.96
C ASN A 87 -14.63 4.42 1.29
N HIS A 88 -14.26 4.58 2.57
CA HIS A 88 -13.06 5.31 2.98
C HIS A 88 -12.14 4.48 3.89
N PHE A 89 -12.01 3.18 3.62
CA PHE A 89 -11.19 2.28 4.44
C PHE A 89 -10.29 1.36 3.62
N LEU A 90 -9.03 1.25 4.02
CA LEU A 90 -8.05 0.37 3.41
C LEU A 90 -7.14 -0.23 4.48
N TYR A 91 -7.03 -1.56 4.47
CA TYR A 91 -6.15 -2.33 5.33
C TYR A 91 -5.31 -3.29 4.49
N PHE A 92 -3.99 -3.11 4.56
CA PHE A 92 -3.01 -3.95 3.87
C PHE A 92 -1.76 -4.13 4.70
N TYR A 93 -1.03 -5.20 4.41
CA TYR A 93 0.31 -5.44 4.90
C TYR A 93 1.33 -5.12 3.83
N VAL A 94 2.48 -4.61 4.28
CA VAL A 94 3.67 -4.47 3.45
C VAL A 94 4.69 -5.48 3.94
N ASP A 95 4.94 -6.52 3.14
CA ASP A 95 5.97 -7.49 3.42
C ASP A 95 7.30 -6.96 2.88
N SER A 96 8.24 -6.69 3.80
CA SER A 96 9.61 -6.28 3.48
C SER A 96 10.58 -7.46 3.52
N LYS A 97 10.16 -8.68 3.16
CA LYS A 97 11.09 -9.79 2.96
C LYS A 97 12.07 -9.50 1.82
N ALA A 98 13.17 -8.86 2.17
CA ALA A 98 14.47 -9.23 1.63
C ALA A 98 14.68 -10.70 2.00
N ASN A 99 14.68 -11.59 1.01
CA ASN A 99 15.11 -12.98 1.20
C ASN A 99 16.51 -12.98 1.83
N SER A 100 16.67 -13.75 2.90
CA SER A 100 17.97 -14.12 3.49
C SER A 100 18.85 -14.87 2.49
#